data_AF-A0A7C3LAN8-F1
#
_entry.id   AF-A0A7C3LAN8-F1
#
_cell.length_a   1.000
_cell.length_b   1.000
_cell.length_c   1.000
_cell.angle_alpha   90.00
_cell.angle_beta   90.00
_cell.angle_gamma   90.00
#
_symmetry.space_group_name_H-M   'P 1'
#
loop_
_entity.id
_entity.type
_entity.pdbx_description
1 polymer ?
#
loop_
_entity_poly.entity_id
_entity_poly.type
_entity_poly.pdbx_seq_one_letter_code
_entity_poly.pdbx_strand_id
1 'polypeptide(L)'
;MRIAIFYVLAALAAMPFSAIAKEAHSGGHGPVSDQVIAEQRQNLAKNTQGKGFGPQSPRDIDSVSGNNPVIFSPAPAYTQMNLCNIHFHKNAEHKGGEFTQYAGNGDGHGYQSGYQYTGKLTQAELAPVDKEVCPSKHGSLHPG
;
A
#
# COMPACT_ATOMS: atom_id res chain seq x y z
N MET A 1 -13.69 -24.95 -67.90
CA MET A 1 -12.93 -25.56 -66.78
C MET A 1 -11.51 -25.04 -66.79
N ARG A 2 -11.26 -23.93 -66.11
CA ARG A 2 -9.96 -23.32 -65.79
C ARG A 2 -10.31 -21.99 -65.11
N ILE A 3 -9.54 -21.60 -64.10
CA ILE A 3 -9.73 -20.40 -63.25
C ILE A 3 -10.67 -20.64 -62.06
N ALA A 4 -10.23 -21.44 -61.09
CA ALA A 4 -10.77 -21.42 -59.72
C ALA A 4 -9.75 -21.98 -58.72
N ILE A 5 -8.47 -21.59 -58.82
CA ILE A 5 -7.43 -22.06 -57.88
C ILE A 5 -6.38 -20.96 -57.70
N PHE A 6 -6.69 -19.79 -57.12
CA PHE A 6 -5.66 -18.84 -56.63
C PHE A 6 -6.21 -17.81 -55.61
N TYR A 7 -7.00 -18.22 -54.61
CA TYR A 7 -7.44 -17.29 -53.55
C TYR A 7 -7.42 -17.86 -52.13
N VAL A 8 -6.53 -18.79 -51.80
CA VAL A 8 -6.44 -19.31 -50.42
C VAL A 8 -4.99 -19.53 -50.02
N LEU A 9 -4.16 -18.47 -49.91
CA LEU A 9 -2.84 -18.59 -49.27
C LEU A 9 -2.15 -17.23 -49.07
N ALA A 10 -2.70 -16.31 -48.27
CA ALA A 10 -1.93 -15.15 -47.75
C ALA A 10 -2.62 -14.37 -46.62
N ALA A 11 -3.11 -15.02 -45.55
CA ALA A 11 -3.69 -14.27 -44.42
C ALA A 11 -3.48 -14.96 -43.05
N LEU A 12 -2.29 -15.50 -42.79
CA LEU A 12 -2.03 -16.23 -41.53
C LEU A 12 -0.62 -15.99 -40.98
N ALA A 13 -0.11 -14.75 -41.05
CA ALA A 13 1.18 -14.41 -40.45
C ALA A 13 1.26 -12.94 -40.02
N ALA A 14 0.39 -12.50 -39.11
CA ALA A 14 0.61 -11.29 -38.31
C ALA A 14 -0.42 -11.20 -37.17
N MET A 15 -0.35 -12.10 -36.18
CA MET A 15 -0.93 -11.81 -34.87
C MET A 15 0.22 -11.55 -33.90
N PRO A 16 0.38 -10.33 -33.38
CA PRO A 16 1.32 -10.11 -32.29
C PRO A 16 0.79 -10.89 -31.07
N PHE A 17 1.55 -11.90 -30.64
CA PHE A 17 1.38 -12.48 -29.31
C PHE A 17 1.78 -11.40 -28.29
N SER A 18 0.82 -10.56 -27.90
CA SER A 18 0.94 -9.78 -26.68
C SER A 18 0.87 -10.76 -25.52
N ALA A 19 2.03 -11.24 -25.06
CA ALA A 19 2.14 -11.93 -23.80
C ALA A 19 1.82 -10.91 -22.69
N ILE A 20 0.56 -10.89 -22.24
CA ILE A 20 0.20 -10.21 -20.99
C ILE A 20 0.73 -11.10 -19.88
N ALA A 21 1.86 -10.72 -19.28
CA ALA A 21 2.27 -11.25 -18.00
C ALA A 21 1.19 -10.87 -16.98
N LYS A 22 0.32 -11.80 -16.64
CA LYS A 22 -0.58 -11.66 -15.50
C LYS A 22 0.28 -11.83 -14.26
N GLU A 23 0.62 -10.73 -13.59
CA GLU A 23 1.24 -10.79 -12.27
C GLU A 23 0.35 -11.65 -11.37
N ALA A 24 0.89 -12.79 -10.96
CA ALA A 24 0.25 -13.68 -10.00
C ALA A 24 0.73 -13.30 -8.61
N HIS A 25 0.24 -12.17 -8.08
CA HIS A 25 0.46 -11.81 -6.69
C HIS A 25 -0.87 -11.49 -5.98
N SER A 26 -1.21 -12.44 -5.09
CA SER A 26 -2.22 -12.41 -4.02
C SER A 26 -3.66 -11.98 -4.38
N GLY A 27 -4.59 -12.92 -4.19
CA GLY A 27 -6.02 -12.65 -4.29
C GLY A 27 -6.47 -11.49 -3.41
N GLY A 28 -7.26 -10.59 -4.00
CA GLY A 28 -7.93 -9.49 -3.33
C GLY A 28 -8.57 -8.64 -4.39
N HIS A 29 -9.87 -8.39 -4.26
CA HIS A 29 -10.61 -7.47 -5.11
C HIS A 29 -9.87 -6.11 -5.18
N GLY A 30 -9.98 -5.39 -6.31
CA GLY A 30 -9.38 -4.05 -6.45
C GLY A 30 -9.81 -3.11 -5.31
N PRO A 31 -9.20 -1.90 -5.22
CA PRO A 31 -9.40 -1.02 -4.08
C PRO A 31 -10.89 -0.79 -3.79
N VAL A 32 -11.28 -0.87 -2.52
CA VAL A 32 -12.67 -0.63 -2.11
C VAL A 32 -13.08 0.81 -2.44
N SER A 33 -14.38 1.01 -2.66
CA SER A 33 -14.91 2.34 -2.96
C SER A 33 -14.78 3.29 -1.78
N ASP A 34 -14.81 4.59 -2.06
CA ASP A 34 -14.81 5.64 -1.02
C ASP A 34 -16.01 5.50 -0.06
N GLN A 35 -17.11 4.91 -0.52
CA GLN A 35 -18.29 4.66 0.31
C GLN A 35 -17.97 3.68 1.44
N VAL A 36 -17.18 2.64 1.19
CA VAL A 36 -16.76 1.67 2.22
C VAL A 36 -15.95 2.37 3.30
N ILE A 37 -14.98 3.22 2.89
CA ILE A 37 -14.15 3.98 3.84
C ILE A 37 -14.97 5.02 4.60
N ALA A 38 -15.94 5.67 3.94
CA ALA A 38 -16.83 6.62 4.59
C ALA A 38 -17.67 5.94 5.69
N GLU A 39 -18.22 4.76 5.43
CA GLU A 39 -18.97 3.98 6.41
C GLU A 39 -18.08 3.57 7.60
N GLN A 40 -16.86 3.09 7.34
CA GLN A 40 -15.89 2.75 8.39
C GLN A 40 -15.56 3.95 9.28
N ARG A 41 -15.35 5.14 8.69
CA ARG A 41 -15.08 6.37 9.44
C ARG A 41 -16.28 6.81 10.29
N GLN A 42 -17.50 6.68 9.77
CA GLN A 42 -18.73 6.95 10.54
C GLN A 42 -18.86 6.02 11.74
N ASN A 43 -18.63 4.72 11.53
CA ASN A 43 -18.66 3.73 12.60
C ASN A 43 -17.57 4.00 13.65
N LEU A 44 -16.35 4.34 13.22
CA LEU A 44 -15.26 4.72 14.11
C LEU A 44 -15.64 5.93 14.97
N ALA A 45 -16.11 7.02 14.35
CA ALA A 45 -16.51 8.22 15.06
C ALA A 45 -17.60 7.95 16.11
N LYS A 46 -18.62 7.15 15.76
CA LYS A 46 -19.68 6.72 16.68
C LYS A 46 -19.12 5.92 17.86
N ASN A 47 -18.22 4.97 17.59
CA ASN A 47 -17.68 4.07 18.60
C ASN A 47 -16.65 4.75 19.52
N THR A 48 -16.01 5.83 19.07
CA THR A 48 -15.02 6.58 19.88
C THR A 48 -15.58 7.84 20.53
N GLN A 49 -16.86 8.16 20.32
CA GLN A 49 -17.48 9.35 20.91
C GLN A 49 -17.39 9.30 22.45
N GLY A 50 -16.80 10.36 23.03
CA GLY A 50 -16.65 10.51 24.48
C GLY A 50 -15.65 9.53 25.12
N LYS A 51 -14.90 8.75 24.34
CA LYS A 51 -13.93 7.78 24.88
C LYS A 51 -12.56 8.38 25.23
N GLY A 52 -12.34 9.66 24.94
CA GLY A 52 -11.05 10.32 25.17
C GLY A 52 -10.00 10.02 24.09
N PHE A 53 -10.39 9.36 23.00
CA PHE A 53 -9.57 9.15 21.81
C PHE A 53 -10.42 9.29 20.55
N GLY A 54 -9.78 9.58 19.42
CA GLY A 54 -10.41 9.70 18.12
C GLY A 54 -9.70 8.87 17.06
N PRO A 55 -10.05 9.02 15.77
CA PRO A 55 -9.32 8.38 14.68
C PRO A 55 -7.84 8.73 14.77
N GLN A 56 -6.98 7.70 14.88
CA GLN A 56 -5.55 7.90 15.04
C GLN A 56 -4.81 7.96 13.70
N SER A 57 -5.37 7.45 12.61
CA SER A 57 -4.70 7.39 11.30
C SER A 57 -5.70 7.28 10.15
N PRO A 58 -5.26 7.55 8.90
CA PRO A 58 -4.03 8.27 8.55
C PRO A 58 -4.08 9.74 9.00
N ARG A 59 -2.91 10.32 9.32
CA ARG A 59 -2.72 11.76 9.63
C ARG A 59 -1.51 12.30 8.88
N ASP A 60 -1.48 13.61 8.68
CA ASP A 60 -0.31 14.34 8.19
C ASP A 60 0.55 14.76 9.39
N ILE A 61 1.70 14.13 9.58
CA ILE A 61 2.60 14.40 10.71
C ILE A 61 3.45 15.66 10.53
N ASP A 62 3.50 16.21 9.31
CA ASP A 62 4.14 17.51 9.06
C ASP A 62 3.21 18.67 9.46
N SER A 63 1.92 18.40 9.72
CA SER A 63 0.99 19.39 10.25
C SER A 63 1.33 19.73 11.71
N VAL A 64 1.91 20.90 11.92
CA VAL A 64 2.06 21.51 13.25
C VAL A 64 0.74 22.05 13.83
N SER A 65 -0.31 22.10 13.02
CA SER A 65 -1.63 22.55 13.47
C SER A 65 -2.37 21.42 14.19
N GLY A 66 -2.91 21.71 15.37
CA GLY A 66 -3.71 20.75 16.15
C GLY A 66 -3.93 21.20 17.58
N ASN A 67 -4.94 20.62 18.23
CA ASN A 67 -5.16 20.76 19.67
C ASN A 67 -5.35 19.37 20.25
N ASN A 68 -4.57 19.03 21.27
CA ASN A 68 -4.74 17.82 22.04
C ASN A 68 -4.93 18.20 23.51
N PRO A 69 -6.14 18.03 24.09
CA PRO A 69 -6.37 18.37 25.49
C PRO A 69 -5.70 17.38 26.45
N VAL A 70 -5.19 16.25 25.94
CA VAL A 70 -4.54 15.23 26.76
C VAL A 70 -3.07 15.60 27.00
N ILE A 71 -2.70 15.68 28.28
CA ILE A 71 -1.32 15.88 28.71
C ILE A 71 -0.70 14.51 28.94
N PHE A 72 0.36 14.20 28.19
CA PHE A 72 1.14 12.98 28.37
C PHE A 72 2.37 13.26 29.22
N SER A 73 2.71 12.32 30.10
CA SER A 73 4.02 12.33 30.74
C SER A 73 5.10 11.99 29.70
N PRO A 74 6.33 12.52 29.84
CA PRO A 74 7.43 12.10 28.98
C PRO A 74 7.64 10.59 29.11
N ALA A 75 7.96 9.95 27.99
CA ALA A 75 8.37 8.54 28.01
C ALA A 75 9.71 8.38 28.77
N PRO A 76 9.97 7.21 29.38
CA PRO A 76 11.29 6.91 29.95
C PRO A 76 12.41 7.01 28.91
N ALA A 77 13.66 7.09 29.36
CA ALA A 77 14.81 7.03 28.46
C ALA A 77 14.82 5.72 27.68
N TYR A 78 15.26 5.73 26.42
CA TYR A 78 15.25 4.54 25.56
C TYR A 78 16.04 3.37 26.15
N THR A 79 17.06 3.65 26.95
CA THR A 79 17.87 2.65 27.68
C THR A 79 17.11 1.92 28.79
N GLN A 80 15.91 2.40 29.16
CA GLN A 80 15.03 1.79 30.14
C GLN A 80 13.79 1.14 29.51
N MET A 81 13.63 1.23 28.19
CA MET A 81 12.51 0.63 27.46
C MET A 81 12.90 -0.74 26.90
N ASN A 82 11.91 -1.64 26.79
CA ASN A 82 12.09 -2.94 26.15
C ASN A 82 11.53 -2.91 24.72
N LEU A 83 12.29 -3.42 23.76
CA LEU A 83 11.79 -3.64 22.40
C LEU A 83 10.89 -4.89 22.40
N CYS A 84 9.58 -4.69 22.33
CA CYS A 84 8.63 -5.80 22.36
C CYS A 84 8.40 -6.45 20.98
N ASN A 85 8.39 -5.64 19.91
CA ASN A 85 8.06 -6.11 18.58
C ASN A 85 8.56 -5.13 17.51
N ILE A 86 8.83 -5.65 16.30
CA ILE A 86 9.02 -4.88 15.08
C ILE A 86 8.03 -5.45 14.05
N HIS A 87 7.19 -4.59 13.48
CA HIS A 87 6.31 -4.94 12.38
C HIS A 87 6.41 -3.89 11.27
N PHE A 88 6.03 -4.29 10.08
CA PHE A 88 6.15 -3.47 8.89
C PHE A 88 4.78 -3.26 8.26
N HIS A 89 4.62 -2.06 7.73
CA HIS A 89 3.51 -1.69 6.86
C HIS A 89 4.06 -1.59 5.44
N LYS A 90 3.28 -1.97 4.43
CA LYS A 90 3.73 -1.93 3.01
C LYS A 90 4.04 -0.51 2.55
N ASN A 91 3.23 0.44 2.99
CA ASN A 91 3.38 1.88 2.78
C ASN A 91 3.38 2.56 4.16
N ALA A 92 3.75 3.84 4.23
CA ALA A 92 3.64 4.59 5.48
C ALA A 92 2.16 4.72 5.90
N GLU A 93 1.85 4.48 7.18
CA GLU A 93 0.50 4.68 7.71
C GLU A 93 0.10 6.17 7.68
N HIS A 94 1.07 7.05 7.89
CA HIS A 94 0.90 8.49 7.97
C HIS A 94 1.54 9.20 6.78
N LYS A 95 0.99 10.36 6.41
CA LYS A 95 1.61 11.28 5.47
C LYS A 95 2.69 12.06 6.19
N GLY A 96 3.85 12.21 5.58
CA GLY A 96 4.92 13.09 6.07
C GLY A 96 6.24 12.87 5.35
N GLY A 97 7.10 13.88 5.32
CA GLY A 97 8.38 13.83 4.62
C GLY A 97 8.22 13.43 3.16
N GLU A 98 8.90 12.37 2.73
CA GLU A 98 8.81 11.81 1.38
C GLU A 98 7.63 10.84 1.18
N PHE A 99 6.74 10.65 2.15
CA PHE A 99 5.56 9.78 2.03
C PHE A 99 4.30 10.60 1.87
N THR A 100 4.06 11.14 0.67
CA THR A 100 2.98 12.12 0.44
C THR A 100 1.88 11.66 -0.51
N GLN A 101 2.14 10.62 -1.31
CA GLN A 101 1.20 10.09 -2.30
C GLN A 101 0.32 9.00 -1.68
N TYR A 102 -0.99 9.25 -1.57
CA TYR A 102 -1.94 8.25 -1.08
C TYR A 102 -2.06 7.09 -2.06
N ALA A 103 -1.88 5.86 -1.56
CA ALA A 103 -1.93 4.64 -2.35
C ALA A 103 -3.36 4.22 -2.76
N GLY A 104 -4.38 4.85 -2.18
CA GLY A 104 -5.78 4.49 -2.36
C GLY A 104 -6.34 3.70 -1.17
N ASN A 105 -7.61 3.27 -1.29
CA ASN A 105 -8.34 2.67 -0.17
C ASN A 105 -7.95 1.21 0.13
N GLY A 106 -7.16 0.58 -0.74
CA GLY A 106 -6.73 -0.80 -0.57
C GLY A 106 -7.91 -1.75 -0.41
N ASP A 107 -7.71 -2.82 0.36
CA ASP A 107 -8.73 -3.87 0.55
C ASP A 107 -9.81 -3.51 1.58
N GLY A 108 -9.78 -2.30 2.15
CA GLY A 108 -10.68 -1.89 3.24
C GLY A 108 -10.36 -2.52 4.61
N HIS A 109 -9.30 -3.33 4.71
CA HIS A 109 -8.84 -3.96 5.95
C HIS A 109 -7.43 -3.50 6.36
N GLY A 110 -6.90 -2.48 5.69
CA GLY A 110 -5.61 -1.86 5.99
C GLY A 110 -4.46 -2.33 5.10
N TYR A 111 -4.67 -3.29 4.20
CA TYR A 111 -3.65 -3.66 3.21
C TYR A 111 -3.77 -2.80 1.96
N GLN A 112 -2.62 -2.56 1.32
CA GLN A 112 -2.51 -1.81 0.05
C GLN A 112 -3.06 -0.37 0.11
N SER A 113 -3.13 0.22 1.31
CA SER A 113 -3.44 1.64 1.54
C SER A 113 -2.22 2.39 2.08
N GLY A 114 -2.40 3.55 2.71
CA GLY A 114 -1.32 4.38 3.26
C GLY A 114 -0.68 5.31 2.23
N TYR A 115 0.53 5.78 2.52
CA TYR A 115 1.28 6.73 1.70
C TYR A 115 2.56 6.12 1.16
N GLN A 116 2.75 6.25 -0.15
CA GLN A 116 3.91 5.75 -0.87
C GLN A 116 5.09 6.71 -0.73
N TYR A 117 6.30 6.14 -0.72
CA TYR A 117 7.53 6.91 -0.86
C TYR A 117 7.56 7.57 -2.24
N THR A 118 7.78 8.88 -2.28
CA THR A 118 7.83 9.69 -3.51
C THR A 118 9.24 10.19 -3.85
N GLY A 119 10.25 9.77 -3.08
CA GLY A 119 11.65 10.11 -3.36
C GLY A 119 12.27 9.23 -4.46
N LYS A 120 13.59 9.33 -4.61
CA LYS A 120 14.36 8.54 -5.58
C LYS A 120 15.41 7.73 -4.85
N LEU A 121 15.40 6.43 -5.10
CA LEU A 121 16.39 5.50 -4.58
C LEU A 121 17.49 5.27 -5.62
N THR A 122 18.71 5.17 -5.14
CA THR A 122 19.87 4.79 -5.93
C THR A 122 19.84 3.30 -6.25
N GLN A 123 20.62 2.89 -7.25
CA GLN A 123 20.75 1.47 -7.59
C GLN A 123 21.36 0.64 -6.45
N ALA A 124 22.20 1.26 -5.61
CA ALA A 124 22.79 0.60 -4.44
C ALA A 124 21.73 0.34 -3.34
N GLU A 125 20.79 1.27 -3.13
CA GLU A 125 19.70 1.11 -2.17
C GLU A 125 18.64 0.08 -2.63
N LEU A 126 18.50 -0.11 -3.94
CA LEU A 126 17.62 -1.10 -4.55
C LEU A 126 18.28 -2.47 -4.76
N ALA A 127 19.54 -2.64 -4.34
CA ALA A 127 20.27 -3.88 -4.55
C ALA A 127 19.54 -5.05 -3.86
N PRO A 128 19.37 -6.20 -4.54
CA PRO A 128 18.61 -7.32 -4.02
C PRO A 128 19.25 -7.91 -2.77
N VAL A 129 18.42 -8.47 -1.89
CA VAL A 129 18.86 -9.25 -0.74
C VAL A 129 18.89 -10.73 -1.09
N ASP A 130 19.85 -11.48 -0.53
CA ASP A 130 20.07 -12.90 -0.85
C ASP A 130 18.91 -13.82 -0.45
N LYS A 131 18.03 -13.35 0.45
CA LYS A 131 16.93 -14.14 1.03
C LYS A 131 15.70 -13.26 1.20
N GLU A 132 14.52 -13.88 1.10
CA GLU A 132 13.28 -13.21 1.47
C GLU A 132 13.33 -12.77 2.94
N VAL A 133 12.95 -11.52 3.18
CA VAL A 133 12.90 -10.93 4.52
C VAL A 133 11.45 -10.86 4.98
N CYS A 134 11.15 -11.43 6.15
CA CYS A 134 9.82 -11.46 6.75
C CYS A 134 8.69 -11.93 5.81
N PRO A 135 8.76 -13.14 5.23
CA PRO A 135 7.72 -13.63 4.32
C PRO A 135 6.38 -13.79 5.04
N SER A 136 5.30 -13.37 4.38
CA SER A 136 3.93 -13.47 4.88
C SER A 136 2.94 -13.77 3.75
N LYS A 137 1.67 -14.00 4.10
CA LYS A 137 0.58 -14.14 3.11
C LYS A 137 0.36 -12.88 2.25
N HIS A 138 0.93 -11.74 2.65
CA HIS A 138 0.83 -10.45 1.98
C HIS A 138 2.15 -10.01 1.29
N GLY A 139 3.11 -10.94 1.17
CA GLY A 139 4.42 -10.68 0.57
C GLY A 139 5.55 -10.61 1.59
N SER A 140 6.72 -10.19 1.12
CA SER A 140 7.96 -10.03 1.88
C SER A 140 8.44 -8.58 1.82
N LEU A 141 9.45 -8.25 2.62
CA LEU A 141 10.14 -6.98 2.59
C LEU A 141 11.13 -6.94 1.42
N HIS A 142 11.13 -5.82 0.71
CA HIS A 142 12.00 -5.56 -0.41
C HIS A 142 12.88 -4.33 -0.12
N PRO A 143 14.07 -4.24 -0.72
CA PRO A 143 14.80 -2.99 -0.78
C PRO A 143 13.98 -1.92 -1.52
N GLY A 144 13.88 -0.74 -0.92
CA GLY A 144 13.05 0.38 -1.41
C GLY A 144 11.58 0.26 -1.08
#